data_AF-A0A960NYY1-F1
#
_entry.id   AF-A0A960NYY1-F1
#
_cell.length_a   1.000
_cell.length_b   1.000
_cell.length_c   1.000
_cell.angle_alpha   90.00
_cell.angle_beta   90.00
_cell.angle_gamma   90.00
#
_symmetry.space_group_name_H-M   'P 1'
#
loop_
_entity.id
_entity.type
_entity.pdbx_description
1 polymer ?
#
loop_
_entity_poly.entity_id
_entity_poly.type
_entity_poly.pdbx_seq_one_letter_code
_entity_poly.pdbx_strand_id
1 'polypeptide(L)'
;MPLSPIDVQKHKFAQKLRGYDPVEVENFLGLVAEELSQRVAEIDRLARDNQMLAERVALAEGRERQLQEALLRGKVVSDEIISTSQREAQLLIKEAEITADKLVTQAMERAQEVESRISELRTRRKELQIKLRGTLELFAQILEADFEEERATASVHTIGRKKA
;
A
#
# COMPACT_ATOMS: atom_id res chain seq x y z
N MET A 1 59.88 36.60 -19.05
CA MET A 1 60.36 35.25 -19.38
C MET A 1 61.17 34.75 -18.20
N PRO A 2 60.77 33.64 -17.55
CA PRO A 2 61.62 33.06 -16.52
C PRO A 2 62.86 32.47 -17.19
N LEU A 3 64.03 32.64 -16.57
CA LEU A 3 65.30 32.06 -17.03
C LEU A 3 65.20 30.54 -17.01
N SER A 4 65.55 29.87 -18.12
CA SER A 4 65.69 28.41 -18.14
C SER A 4 66.99 27.99 -17.45
N PRO A 5 67.06 26.79 -16.85
CA PRO A 5 68.33 26.18 -16.44
C PRO A 5 69.42 26.28 -17.51
N ILE A 6 69.05 26.10 -18.78
CA ILE A 6 70.01 26.17 -19.90
C ILE A 6 70.46 27.61 -20.19
N ASP A 7 69.61 28.60 -19.91
CA ASP A 7 69.93 30.01 -20.09
C ASP A 7 70.91 30.48 -19.00
N VAL A 8 70.74 29.99 -17.77
CA VAL A 8 71.65 30.24 -16.64
C VAL A 8 73.02 29.64 -16.92
N GLN A 9 73.07 28.38 -17.39
CA GLN A 9 74.33 27.68 -17.66
C GLN A 9 75.12 28.28 -18.83
N LYS A 10 74.42 28.83 -19.84
CA LYS A 10 75.06 29.44 -21.03
C LYS A 10 75.30 30.94 -20.89
N HIS A 11 74.93 31.54 -19.75
CA HIS A 11 75.06 32.97 -19.55
C HIS A 11 76.53 33.40 -19.49
N LYS A 12 76.91 34.42 -20.26
CA LYS A 12 78.26 34.98 -20.25
C LYS A 12 78.23 36.41 -19.75
N PHE A 13 79.01 36.68 -18.70
CA PHE A 13 79.17 38.03 -18.16
C PHE A 13 80.27 38.80 -18.91
N ALA A 14 80.10 40.12 -19.01
CA ALA A 14 81.12 41.00 -19.57
C ALA A 14 82.30 41.15 -18.59
N GLN A 15 83.53 41.07 -19.10
CA GLN A 15 84.74 41.20 -18.29
C GLN A 15 85.07 42.66 -17.98
N LYS A 16 85.51 42.96 -16.75
CA LYS A 16 85.98 44.28 -16.29
C LYS A 16 87.23 44.13 -15.44
N LEU A 17 88.09 45.16 -15.41
CA LEU A 17 89.42 45.17 -14.76
C LEU A 17 89.41 44.83 -13.25
N ARG A 18 88.26 44.89 -12.58
CA ARG A 18 88.02 44.45 -11.20
C ARG A 18 86.69 43.69 -11.13
N GLY A 19 86.72 42.37 -11.18
CA GLY A 19 85.54 41.50 -11.15
C GLY A 19 85.81 40.17 -10.45
N TYR A 20 84.76 39.35 -10.29
CA TYR A 20 84.86 37.99 -9.75
C TYR A 20 85.62 37.05 -10.69
N ASP A 21 86.17 35.97 -10.15
CA ASP A 21 86.86 34.93 -10.93
C ASP A 21 85.88 34.26 -11.91
N PRO A 22 86.12 34.30 -13.23
CA PRO A 22 85.27 33.67 -14.22
C PRO A 22 85.02 32.17 -13.98
N VAL A 23 86.00 31.43 -13.47
CA VAL A 23 85.89 29.98 -13.25
C VAL A 23 84.98 29.67 -12.06
N GLU A 24 85.11 30.45 -10.98
CA GLU A 24 84.25 30.32 -9.80
C GLU A 24 82.79 30.64 -10.15
N VAL A 25 82.58 31.70 -10.95
CA VAL A 25 81.25 32.10 -11.43
C VAL A 25 80.64 31.03 -12.35
N GLU A 26 81.39 30.45 -13.27
CA GLU A 26 80.89 29.35 -14.13
C GLU A 26 80.50 28.11 -13.32
N ASN A 27 81.30 27.72 -12.32
CA ASN A 27 80.96 26.60 -11.42
C ASN A 27 79.69 26.89 -10.60
N PHE A 28 79.55 28.11 -10.09
CA PHE A 28 78.34 28.52 -9.36
C PHE A 28 77.10 28.53 -10.28
N LEU A 29 77.21 29.06 -11.50
CA LEU A 29 76.13 29.01 -12.49
C LEU A 29 75.73 27.57 -12.84
N GLY A 30 76.69 26.63 -12.87
CA GLY A 30 76.42 25.20 -13.04
C GLY A 30 75.56 24.63 -11.91
N LEU A 31 75.93 24.90 -10.65
CA LEU A 31 75.16 24.48 -9.47
C LEU A 31 73.75 25.10 -9.44
N VAL A 32 73.64 26.40 -9.76
CA VAL A 32 72.35 27.09 -9.82
C VAL A 32 71.47 26.53 -10.93
N ALA A 33 72.04 26.24 -12.10
CA ALA A 33 71.30 25.62 -13.20
C ALA A 33 70.79 24.22 -12.84
N GLU A 34 71.58 23.41 -12.13
CA GLU A 34 71.17 22.09 -11.67
C GLU A 34 70.02 22.16 -10.65
N GLU A 35 70.15 22.99 -9.61
CA GLU A 35 69.08 23.21 -8.62
C GLU A 35 67.81 23.73 -9.30
N LEU A 36 67.94 24.69 -10.23
CA LEU A 36 66.80 25.23 -10.98
C LEU A 36 66.12 24.15 -11.82
N SER A 37 66.88 23.25 -12.44
CA SER A 37 66.35 22.11 -13.21
C SER A 37 65.54 21.17 -12.32
N GLN A 38 66.07 20.84 -11.13
CA GLN A 38 65.37 20.00 -10.16
C GLN A 38 64.06 20.65 -9.69
N ARG A 39 64.08 21.96 -9.41
CA ARG A 39 62.87 22.71 -9.02
C ARG A 39 61.82 22.76 -10.12
N VAL A 40 62.22 22.98 -11.37
CA VAL A 40 61.29 22.95 -12.51
C VAL A 40 60.64 21.57 -12.65
N ALA A 41 61.44 20.50 -12.56
CA ALA A 41 60.90 19.14 -12.61
C ALA A 41 59.95 18.82 -11.45
N GLU A 42 60.25 19.32 -10.24
CA GLU A 42 59.39 19.20 -9.06
C GLU A 42 58.07 19.95 -9.26
N ILE A 43 58.11 21.20 -9.76
CA ILE A 43 56.92 22.00 -10.07
C ILE A 43 56.04 21.29 -11.10
N ASP A 44 56.62 20.78 -12.18
CA ASP A 44 55.88 20.06 -13.22
C ASP A 44 55.23 18.79 -12.67
N ARG A 45 55.93 18.08 -11.78
CA ARG A 45 55.38 16.90 -11.10
C ARG A 45 54.21 17.30 -10.19
N LEU A 46 54.39 18.29 -9.33
CA LEU A 46 53.35 18.77 -8.41
C LEU A 46 52.14 19.30 -9.17
N ALA A 47 52.34 19.98 -10.31
CA ALA A 47 51.26 20.46 -11.16
C ALA A 47 50.42 19.31 -11.72
N ARG A 48 51.07 18.23 -12.20
CA ARG A 48 50.38 17.01 -12.66
C ARG A 48 49.61 16.33 -11.52
N ASP A 49 50.25 16.18 -10.35
CA ASP A 49 49.62 15.56 -9.18
C ASP A 49 48.40 16.36 -8.72
N ASN A 50 48.51 17.70 -8.71
CA ASN A 50 47.42 18.59 -8.33
C ASN A 50 46.24 18.51 -9.32
N GLN A 51 46.52 18.47 -10.62
CA GLN A 51 45.48 18.27 -11.63
C GLN A 51 44.75 16.93 -11.43
N MET A 52 45.49 15.84 -11.24
CA MET A 52 44.90 14.52 -10.98
C MET A 52 44.04 14.52 -9.71
N LEU A 53 44.52 15.14 -8.63
CA LEU A 53 43.76 15.25 -7.38
C LEU A 53 42.49 16.08 -7.55
N ALA A 54 42.56 17.20 -8.29
CA ALA A 54 41.40 18.03 -8.58
C ALA A 54 40.32 17.26 -9.36
N GLU A 55 40.71 16.47 -10.36
CA GLU A 55 39.79 15.60 -11.11
C GLU A 55 39.14 14.54 -10.21
N ARG A 56 39.91 13.93 -9.30
CA ARG A 56 39.39 12.95 -8.33
C ARG A 56 38.40 13.57 -7.35
N VAL A 57 38.67 14.79 -6.88
CA VAL A 57 37.76 15.54 -6.01
C VAL A 57 36.46 15.85 -6.75
N ALA A 58 36.55 16.36 -7.99
CA ALA A 58 35.36 16.65 -8.80
C ALA A 58 34.49 15.40 -9.03
N LEU A 59 35.11 14.25 -9.28
CA LEU A 59 34.40 12.96 -9.41
C LEU A 59 33.77 12.49 -8.09
N ALA A 60 34.42 12.75 -6.95
CA ALA A 60 33.87 12.41 -5.64
C ALA A 60 32.67 13.30 -5.30
N GLU A 61 32.79 14.61 -5.50
CA GLU A 61 31.69 15.57 -5.29
C GLU A 61 30.49 15.27 -6.20
N GLY A 62 30.74 14.91 -7.47
CA GLY A 62 29.69 14.51 -8.40
C GLY A 62 28.93 13.27 -7.92
N ARG A 63 29.64 12.25 -7.43
CA ARG A 63 29.02 11.05 -6.86
C ARG A 63 28.26 11.36 -5.57
N GLU A 64 28.80 12.22 -4.71
CA GLU A 64 28.12 12.64 -3.49
C GLU A 64 26.79 13.33 -3.79
N ARG A 65 26.76 14.25 -4.77
CA ARG A 65 25.51 14.91 -5.20
C ARG A 65 24.50 13.90 -5.73
N GLN A 66 24.92 12.94 -6.56
CA GLN A 66 24.04 11.88 -7.06
C GLN A 66 23.47 11.01 -5.93
N LEU A 67 24.29 10.67 -4.93
CA LEU A 67 23.83 9.93 -3.75
C LEU A 67 22.85 10.75 -2.91
N GLN A 68 23.11 12.03 -2.69
CA GLN A 68 22.21 12.92 -1.97
C GLN A 68 20.85 13.05 -2.70
N GLU A 69 20.87 13.22 -4.03
CA GLU A 69 19.65 13.23 -4.83
C GLU A 69 18.89 11.90 -4.76
N ALA A 70 19.59 10.78 -4.85
CA ALA A 70 18.99 9.45 -4.76
C ALA A 70 18.35 9.23 -3.37
N LEU A 71 19.02 9.65 -2.29
CA LEU A 71 18.49 9.58 -0.93
C LEU A 71 17.25 10.45 -0.75
N LEU A 72 17.26 11.67 -1.27
CA LEU A 72 16.10 12.57 -1.24
C LEU A 72 14.93 11.98 -2.01
N ARG A 73 15.17 11.46 -3.22
CA ARG A 73 14.13 10.78 -4.00
C ARG A 73 13.60 9.55 -3.28
N GLY A 74 14.47 8.74 -2.67
CA GLY A 74 14.07 7.58 -1.89
C GLY A 74 13.17 7.93 -0.72
N LYS A 75 13.45 9.04 -0.02
CA LYS A 75 12.57 9.55 1.06
C LYS A 75 11.20 9.96 0.53
N VAL A 76 11.15 10.76 -0.54
CA VAL A 76 9.88 11.22 -1.14
C VAL A 76 9.03 10.03 -1.59
N VAL A 77 9.63 9.04 -2.25
CA VAL A 77 8.93 7.82 -2.67
C VAL A 77 8.44 7.02 -1.47
N SER A 78 9.25 6.91 -0.41
CA SER A 78 8.83 6.22 0.83
C SER A 78 7.63 6.92 1.49
N ASP A 79 7.66 8.24 1.59
CA ASP A 79 6.58 9.04 2.15
C ASP A 79 5.29 8.94 1.30
N GLU A 80 5.44 8.92 -0.03
CA GLU A 80 4.33 8.70 -0.97
C GLU A 80 3.70 7.31 -0.81
N ILE A 81 4.52 6.25 -0.69
CA ILE A 81 4.06 4.88 -0.43
C ILE A 81 3.29 4.81 0.90
N ILE A 82 3.81 5.45 1.95
CA ILE A 82 3.13 5.46 3.26
C ILE A 82 1.78 6.18 3.16
N SER A 83 1.75 7.36 2.54
CA SER A 83 0.54 8.17 2.37
C SER A 83 -0.54 7.45 1.53
N THR A 84 -0.13 6.86 0.41
CA THR A 84 -1.03 6.07 -0.46
C THR A 84 -1.56 4.84 0.26
N SER A 85 -0.70 4.07 0.92
CA SER A 85 -1.11 2.89 1.70
C SER A 85 -2.08 3.24 2.83
N GLN A 86 -1.87 4.35 3.53
CA GLN A 86 -2.81 4.83 4.56
C GLN A 86 -4.17 5.20 3.97
N ARG A 87 -4.18 5.88 2.82
CA ARG A 87 -5.43 6.24 2.13
C ARG A 87 -6.18 5.00 1.63
N GLU A 88 -5.48 4.04 1.05
CA GLU A 88 -6.06 2.77 0.61
C GLU A 88 -6.61 1.96 1.78
N ALA A 89 -5.88 1.88 2.90
CA ALA A 89 -6.37 1.22 4.11
C ALA A 89 -7.66 1.87 4.63
N GLN A 90 -7.74 3.20 4.65
CA GLN A 90 -8.97 3.90 5.04
C GLN A 90 -10.13 3.65 4.08
N LEU A 91 -9.87 3.57 2.77
CA LEU A 91 -10.90 3.23 1.78
C LEU A 91 -11.40 1.81 1.97
N LEU A 92 -10.49 0.85 2.19
CA LEU A 92 -10.84 -0.54 2.43
C LEU A 92 -11.71 -0.70 3.68
N ILE A 93 -11.37 0.00 4.78
CA ILE A 93 -12.18 -0.01 6.00
C ILE A 93 -13.59 0.52 5.71
N LYS A 94 -13.71 1.67 5.02
CA LYS A 94 -15.03 2.23 4.67
C LYS A 94 -15.84 1.30 3.77
N GLU A 95 -15.21 0.64 2.80
CA GLU A 95 -15.89 -0.32 1.93
C GLU A 95 -16.38 -1.55 2.71
N ALA A 96 -15.57 -2.03 3.66
CA ALA A 96 -15.95 -3.10 4.57
C ALA A 96 -17.12 -2.70 5.48
N GLU A 97 -17.13 -1.48 6.01
CA GLU A 97 -18.23 -0.93 6.80
C GLU A 97 -19.53 -0.87 5.99
N ILE A 98 -19.49 -0.30 4.78
CA ILE A 98 -20.67 -0.23 3.89
C ILE A 98 -21.20 -1.63 3.55
N THR A 99 -20.28 -2.57 3.30
CA THR A 99 -20.66 -3.96 2.99
C THR A 99 -21.28 -4.65 4.19
N ALA A 100 -20.74 -4.42 5.39
CA ALA A 100 -21.29 -4.94 6.64
C ALA A 100 -22.70 -4.39 6.91
N ASP A 101 -22.88 -3.07 6.78
CA ASP A 101 -24.19 -2.43 6.97
C ASP A 101 -25.24 -2.96 5.98
N LYS A 102 -24.84 -3.16 4.72
CA LYS A 102 -25.69 -3.76 3.70
C LYS A 102 -26.07 -5.20 4.07
N LEU A 103 -25.11 -5.99 4.57
CA LEU A 103 -25.36 -7.37 4.99
C LEU A 103 -26.34 -7.44 6.17
N VAL A 104 -26.16 -6.56 7.17
CA VAL A 104 -27.06 -6.45 8.33
C VAL A 104 -28.47 -6.07 7.87
N THR A 105 -28.59 -5.07 7.00
CA THR A 105 -29.88 -4.64 6.45
C THR A 105 -30.59 -5.78 5.73
N GLN A 106 -29.88 -6.50 4.85
CA GLN A 106 -30.44 -7.66 4.15
C GLN A 106 -30.85 -8.80 5.11
N ALA A 107 -30.09 -9.02 6.18
CA ALA A 107 -30.45 -10.01 7.19
C ALA A 107 -31.71 -9.61 7.96
N MET A 108 -31.85 -8.33 8.31
CA MET A 108 -33.04 -7.78 8.97
C MET A 108 -34.28 -7.89 8.07
N GLU A 109 -34.16 -7.54 6.79
CA GLU A 109 -35.26 -7.68 5.81
C GLU A 109 -35.72 -9.13 5.68
N ARG A 110 -34.78 -10.08 5.58
CA ARG A 110 -35.10 -11.52 5.53
C ARG A 110 -35.77 -12.00 6.81
N ALA A 111 -35.28 -11.55 7.97
CA ALA A 111 -35.89 -11.91 9.26
C ALA A 111 -37.34 -11.41 9.33
N GLN A 112 -37.59 -10.17 8.90
CA GLN A 112 -38.93 -9.59 8.84
C GLN A 112 -39.85 -10.35 7.88
N GLU A 113 -39.33 -10.76 6.72
CA GLU A 113 -40.08 -11.58 5.76
C GLU A 113 -40.46 -12.94 6.36
N VAL A 114 -39.53 -13.61 7.04
CA VAL A 114 -39.80 -14.90 7.71
C VAL A 114 -40.86 -14.74 8.80
N GLU A 115 -40.76 -13.71 9.65
CA GLU A 115 -41.76 -13.43 10.68
C GLU A 115 -43.15 -13.16 10.10
N SER A 116 -43.21 -12.40 9.00
CA SER A 116 -44.46 -12.15 8.27
C SER A 116 -45.09 -13.45 7.76
N ARG A 117 -44.29 -14.32 7.13
CA ARG A 117 -44.74 -15.64 6.64
C ARG A 117 -45.20 -16.54 7.80
N ILE A 118 -44.51 -16.53 8.94
CA ILE A 118 -44.92 -17.28 10.13
C ILE A 118 -46.29 -16.79 10.63
N SER A 119 -46.50 -15.48 10.68
CA SER A 119 -47.77 -14.88 11.07
C SER A 119 -48.91 -15.28 10.11
N GLU A 120 -48.67 -15.21 8.81
CA GLU A 120 -49.63 -15.63 7.79
C GLU A 120 -50.02 -17.11 7.93
N LEU A 121 -49.02 -17.99 8.11
CA LEU A 121 -49.25 -19.42 8.32
C LEU A 121 -50.05 -19.71 9.60
N ARG A 122 -49.79 -18.96 10.68
CA ARG A 122 -50.57 -19.08 11.93
C ARG A 122 -52.04 -18.70 11.72
N THR A 123 -52.30 -17.63 10.96
CA THR A 123 -53.67 -17.21 10.61
C THR A 123 -54.36 -18.27 9.76
N ARG A 124 -53.72 -18.75 8.69
CA ARG A 124 -54.25 -19.83 7.84
C ARG A 124 -54.55 -21.10 8.63
N ARG A 125 -53.67 -21.48 9.57
CA ARG A 125 -53.90 -22.62 10.47
C ARG A 125 -55.17 -22.42 11.30
N LYS A 126 -55.37 -21.23 11.87
CA LYS A 126 -56.55 -20.91 12.69
C LYS A 126 -57.83 -20.95 11.86
N GLU A 127 -57.80 -20.39 10.65
CA GLU A 127 -58.93 -20.46 9.71
C GLU A 127 -59.28 -21.90 9.35
N LEU A 128 -58.29 -22.75 9.07
CA LEU A 128 -58.51 -24.16 8.77
C LEU A 128 -59.12 -24.89 9.97
N GLN A 129 -58.65 -24.62 11.20
CA GLN A 129 -59.22 -25.20 12.42
C GLN A 129 -60.69 -24.81 12.61
N ILE A 130 -61.03 -23.53 12.38
CA ILE A 130 -62.42 -23.07 12.46
C ILE A 130 -63.29 -23.74 11.39
N LYS A 131 -62.82 -23.78 10.14
CA LYS A 131 -63.54 -24.43 9.02
C LYS A 131 -63.78 -25.90 9.31
N LEU A 132 -62.75 -26.64 9.72
CA LEU A 132 -62.87 -28.06 10.03
C LEU A 132 -63.85 -28.31 11.17
N ARG A 133 -63.77 -27.52 12.25
CA ARG A 133 -64.72 -27.61 13.37
C ARG A 133 -66.15 -27.36 12.91
N GLY A 134 -66.39 -26.32 12.11
CA GLY A 134 -67.71 -26.05 11.56
C GLY A 134 -68.22 -27.17 10.64
N THR A 135 -67.36 -27.79 9.84
CA THR A 135 -67.72 -28.96 9.02
C THR A 135 -68.10 -30.16 9.88
N LEU A 136 -67.36 -30.43 10.95
CA LEU A 136 -67.68 -31.51 11.89
C LEU A 136 -68.99 -31.26 12.64
N GLU A 137 -69.23 -30.02 13.09
CA GLU A 137 -70.49 -29.62 13.73
C GLU A 137 -71.68 -29.77 12.77
N LEU A 138 -71.52 -29.39 11.49
CA LEU A 138 -72.54 -29.60 10.46
C LEU A 138 -72.84 -31.09 10.24
N PHE A 139 -71.82 -31.94 10.11
CA PHE A 139 -72.03 -33.38 9.95
C PHE A 139 -72.67 -34.02 11.19
N ALA A 140 -72.31 -33.56 12.40
CA ALA A 140 -72.95 -34.03 13.63
C ALA A 140 -74.45 -33.69 13.64
N GLN A 141 -74.82 -32.45 13.26
CA GLN A 141 -76.23 -32.03 13.18
C GLN A 141 -77.02 -32.85 12.15
N ILE A 142 -76.43 -33.15 10.99
CA ILE A 142 -77.08 -33.99 9.97
C ILE A 142 -77.33 -35.40 10.52
N LEU A 143 -76.33 -36.01 11.16
CA LEU A 143 -76.47 -37.34 11.76
C LEU A 143 -77.52 -37.36 12.89
N GLU A 144 -77.55 -36.33 13.74
CA GLU A 144 -78.57 -36.19 14.79
C GLU A 144 -79.97 -36.10 14.20
N ALA A 145 -80.16 -35.31 13.14
CA ALA A 145 -81.43 -35.20 12.43
C ALA A 145 -81.86 -36.55 11.81
N ASP A 146 -80.94 -37.25 11.14
CA ASP A 146 -81.20 -38.58 10.57
C ASP A 146 -81.64 -39.59 11.66
N PHE A 147 -80.97 -39.59 12.82
CA PHE A 147 -81.35 -40.45 13.95
C PHE A 147 -82.72 -40.09 14.55
N GLU A 148 -83.08 -38.81 14.60
CA GLU A 148 -84.41 -38.37 15.06
C GLU A 148 -85.51 -38.83 14.09
N GLU A 149 -85.28 -38.76 12.78
CA GLU A 149 -86.20 -39.28 11.77
C GLU A 149 -86.36 -40.80 11.87
N GLU A 150 -85.28 -41.56 12.06
CA GLU A 150 -85.33 -43.01 12.28
C GLU A 150 -86.12 -43.37 13.56
N ARG A 151 -85.93 -42.62 14.65
CA ARG A 151 -86.69 -42.82 15.90
C ARG A 151 -88.17 -42.48 15.74
N ALA A 152 -88.50 -41.46 14.95
CA ALA A 152 -89.88 -41.06 14.69
C ALA A 152 -90.61 -42.07 13.78
N THR A 153 -89.89 -42.73 12.87
CA THR A 153 -90.44 -43.74 11.95
C THR A 153 -90.42 -45.18 12.50
N ALA A 154 -89.72 -45.43 13.61
CA ALA A 154 -89.73 -46.70 14.32
C ALA A 154 -91.10 -47.00 14.96
N SER A 155 -92.01 -47.60 14.19
CA SER A 155 -93.27 -48.16 14.70
C SER A 155 -92.96 -49.33 15.65
N VAL A 156 -93.20 -49.16 16.95
CA VAL A 156 -93.22 -50.28 17.90
C VAL A 156 -94.53 -51.05 17.68
N HIS A 157 -94.47 -52.12 16.88
CA HIS A 157 -95.55 -53.10 16.85
C HIS A 157 -95.54 -53.89 18.17
N THR A 158 -96.28 -53.41 19.17
CA THR A 158 -96.63 -54.25 20.33
C THR A 158 -97.72 -55.22 19.89
N ILE A 159 -97.37 -56.50 19.76
CA ILE A 159 -98.34 -57.57 19.52
C ILE A 159 -99.21 -57.68 20.77
N GLY A 160 -100.45 -57.19 20.67
CA GLY A 160 -101.44 -57.26 21.74
C GLY A 160 -101.75 -58.71 22.11
N ARG A 161 -101.47 -59.08 23.36
CA ARG A 161 -101.76 -60.39 23.93
C ARG A 161 -103.28 -60.58 24.01
N LYS A 162 -103.84 -61.43 23.14
CA LYS A 162 -105.26 -61.83 23.15
C LYS A 162 -105.54 -62.61 24.45
N LYS A 163 -106.46 -62.11 25.26
CA LYS A 163 -106.99 -62.81 26.45
C LYS A 163 -107.86 -63.99 26.00
N ALA A 164 -107.65 -65.15 26.61
CA ALA A 164 -108.58 -66.25 26.70
C ALA A 164 -108.74 -66.59 28.19
#